data_AF-A0A3G6PH25-F1
#
_entry.id   AF-A0A3G6PH25-F1
#
_cell.length_a   1.000
_cell.length_b   1.000
_cell.length_c   1.000
_cell.angle_alpha   90.00
_cell.angle_beta   90.00
_cell.angle_gamma   90.00
#
_symmetry.space_group_name_H-M   'P 1'
#
loop_
_entity.id
_entity.type
_entity.pdbx_description
1 polymer ?
#
loop_
_entity_poly.entity_id
_entity_poly.type
_entity_poly.pdbx_seq_one_letter_code
_entity_poly.pdbx_strand_id
1 'polypeptide(L)'
;MMKIKIFTALIFISGLTFFNGQKLEFKDKNLEKAVLENFDLNKDGLMDASEAEMVTNLFLVEKGIRSADDLSFFKNVKMVMLDDNAISNIALKNMDKLELFSCTGCKVTSFTAENLKNLASLYVDNNLLESVSLKGTPRMDQLTLSLNQLKTIDVTQLKNLRKLNVEHNKIQKIDISENPILQTLNVGGNAMKEIDIKKGLKTDVTIFGAE
;
A
#
# COMPACT_ATOMS: atom_id res chain seq x y z
N MET A 1 -55.71 -29.74 -40.21
CA MET A 1 -54.74 -28.63 -40.03
C MET A 1 -54.78 -28.17 -38.58
N MET A 2 -53.62 -28.15 -37.94
CA MET A 2 -53.40 -27.98 -36.49
C MET A 2 -53.90 -26.63 -35.95
N LYS A 3 -54.60 -26.65 -34.81
CA LYS A 3 -54.79 -25.47 -33.96
C LYS A 3 -53.65 -25.41 -32.94
N ILE A 4 -52.70 -24.52 -33.15
CA ILE A 4 -51.62 -24.22 -32.20
C ILE A 4 -52.22 -23.35 -31.08
N LYS A 5 -52.25 -23.87 -29.85
CA LYS A 5 -52.57 -23.08 -28.65
C LYS A 5 -51.29 -22.39 -28.20
N ILE A 6 -51.25 -21.06 -28.32
CA ILE A 6 -50.17 -20.24 -27.78
C ILE A 6 -50.44 -20.06 -26.28
N PHE A 7 -49.64 -20.69 -25.43
CA PHE A 7 -49.58 -20.39 -24.00
C PHE A 7 -48.69 -19.15 -23.82
N THR A 8 -49.29 -18.00 -23.52
CA THR A 8 -48.55 -16.84 -23.00
C THR A 8 -48.13 -17.15 -21.57
N ALA A 9 -46.87 -17.53 -21.39
CA ALA A 9 -46.24 -17.58 -20.08
C ALA A 9 -45.94 -16.14 -19.63
N LEU A 10 -46.72 -15.61 -18.67
CA LEU A 10 -46.30 -14.47 -17.88
C LEU A 10 -45.15 -14.94 -16.98
N ILE A 11 -43.91 -14.65 -17.37
CA ILE A 11 -42.77 -14.75 -16.46
C ILE A 11 -42.83 -13.50 -15.59
N PHE A 12 -43.32 -13.66 -14.37
CA PHE A 12 -43.12 -12.70 -13.30
C PHE A 12 -41.62 -12.72 -12.94
N ILE A 13 -40.83 -11.91 -13.62
CA ILE A 13 -39.46 -11.61 -13.16
C ILE A 13 -39.64 -10.65 -11.99
N SER A 14 -39.76 -11.19 -10.78
CA SER A 14 -39.55 -10.43 -9.55
C SER A 14 -38.06 -10.11 -9.43
N GLY A 15 -37.58 -9.24 -10.33
CA GLY A 15 -36.23 -8.74 -10.37
C GLY A 15 -36.12 -7.53 -9.47
N LEU A 16 -36.06 -7.75 -8.16
CA LEU A 16 -35.55 -6.81 -7.18
C LEU A 16 -34.89 -7.65 -6.07
N THR A 17 -33.74 -8.26 -6.38
CA THR A 17 -32.78 -8.55 -5.32
C THR A 17 -32.24 -7.19 -4.86
N PHE A 18 -32.91 -6.59 -3.88
CA PHE A 18 -32.27 -5.60 -3.02
C PHE A 18 -31.15 -6.36 -2.31
N PHE A 19 -29.95 -6.36 -2.88
CA PHE A 19 -28.78 -6.29 -2.03
C PHE A 19 -28.95 -4.96 -1.30
N ASN A 20 -29.49 -5.00 -0.09
CA ASN A 20 -29.28 -3.90 0.83
C ASN A 20 -27.75 -3.76 0.91
N GLY A 21 -27.19 -2.77 0.21
CA GLY A 21 -25.79 -2.42 0.32
C GLY A 21 -25.55 -2.15 1.78
N GLN A 22 -24.94 -3.10 2.48
CA GLN A 22 -24.68 -2.94 3.90
C GLN A 22 -23.69 -1.79 4.01
N LYS A 23 -24.14 -0.73 4.69
CA LYS A 23 -23.32 0.45 4.98
C LYS A 23 -21.97 0.00 5.56
N LEU A 24 -20.89 0.57 5.04
CA LEU A 24 -19.57 0.40 5.62
C LEU A 24 -19.41 1.32 6.84
N GLU A 25 -18.94 0.76 7.95
CA GLU A 25 -18.70 1.49 9.19
C GLU A 25 -17.23 1.86 9.32
N PHE A 26 -16.90 3.12 9.02
CA PHE A 26 -15.55 3.64 9.16
C PHE A 26 -15.22 3.96 10.61
N LYS A 27 -14.06 3.48 11.06
CA LYS A 27 -13.44 3.86 12.34
C LYS A 27 -12.90 5.29 12.27
N ASP A 28 -12.29 5.67 11.15
CA ASP A 28 -11.75 7.01 10.93
C ASP A 28 -12.76 7.89 10.18
N LYS A 29 -13.29 8.91 10.87
CA LYS A 29 -14.28 9.83 10.29
C LYS A 29 -13.71 10.79 9.26
N ASN A 30 -12.41 11.07 9.31
CA ASN A 30 -11.78 11.88 8.27
C ASN A 30 -11.57 11.06 7.00
N LEU A 31 -11.25 9.76 7.13
CA LEU A 31 -11.21 8.84 6.00
C LEU A 31 -12.60 8.69 5.39
N GLU A 32 -13.64 8.42 6.20
CA GLU A 32 -15.04 8.34 5.76
C GLU A 32 -15.43 9.59 4.94
N LYS A 33 -15.21 10.78 5.52
CA LYS A 33 -15.51 12.04 4.85
C LYS A 33 -14.75 12.18 3.53
N ALA A 34 -13.45 11.90 3.51
CA ALA A 34 -12.61 12.08 2.33
C ALA A 34 -12.99 11.15 1.17
N VAL A 35 -13.44 9.93 1.47
CA VAL A 35 -13.89 9.00 0.42
C VAL A 35 -15.28 9.35 -0.09
N LEU A 36 -16.20 9.80 0.78
CA LEU A 36 -17.53 10.24 0.37
C LEU A 36 -17.48 11.47 -0.56
N GLU A 37 -16.50 12.36 -0.41
CA GLU A 37 -16.30 13.51 -1.30
C GLU A 37 -16.15 13.11 -2.78
N ASN A 38 -15.67 11.90 -3.08
CA ASN A 38 -15.31 11.49 -4.44
C ASN A 38 -15.96 10.18 -4.91
N PHE A 39 -16.46 9.35 -3.99
CA PHE A 39 -16.85 7.97 -4.30
C PHE A 39 -18.26 7.60 -3.82
N ASP A 40 -19.00 8.52 -3.19
CA ASP A 40 -20.45 8.40 -2.99
C ASP A 40 -21.16 8.70 -4.33
N LEU A 41 -21.43 7.64 -5.09
CA LEU A 41 -21.94 7.76 -6.46
C LEU A 41 -23.45 7.95 -6.47
N ASN A 42 -24.14 7.32 -5.52
CA ASN A 42 -25.59 7.40 -5.40
C ASN A 42 -26.04 8.67 -4.64
N LYS A 43 -25.10 9.37 -3.97
CA LYS A 43 -25.28 10.61 -3.19
C LYS A 43 -26.20 10.45 -1.98
N ASP A 44 -26.24 9.27 -1.39
CA ASP A 44 -27.01 9.00 -0.18
C ASP A 44 -26.25 9.39 1.10
N GLY A 45 -25.02 9.88 0.97
CA GLY A 45 -24.16 10.30 2.07
C GLY A 45 -23.48 9.14 2.78
N LEU A 46 -23.57 7.93 2.24
CA LEU A 46 -22.99 6.71 2.76
C LEU A 46 -22.04 6.11 1.72
N MET A 47 -21.22 5.18 2.20
CA MET A 47 -20.37 4.37 1.36
C MET A 47 -20.85 2.93 1.51
N ASP A 48 -21.28 2.33 0.41
CA ASP A 48 -21.62 0.91 0.36
C ASP A 48 -20.50 0.05 -0.25
N ALA A 49 -20.67 -1.27 -0.17
CA ALA A 49 -19.68 -2.21 -0.69
C ALA A 49 -19.49 -2.14 -2.21
N SER A 50 -20.55 -1.82 -2.97
CA SER A 50 -20.49 -1.71 -4.43
C SER A 50 -19.68 -0.49 -4.85
N GLU A 51 -19.86 0.63 -4.15
CA GLU A 51 -19.08 1.85 -4.34
C GLU A 51 -17.61 1.63 -3.99
N ALA A 52 -17.34 1.05 -2.82
CA ALA A 52 -15.98 0.72 -2.40
C ALA A 52 -15.28 -0.27 -3.36
N GLU A 53 -16.01 -1.18 -3.99
CA GLU A 53 -15.46 -2.12 -4.98
C GLU A 53 -15.07 -1.44 -6.31
N MET A 54 -15.63 -0.28 -6.64
CA MET A 54 -15.24 0.50 -7.82
C MET A 54 -13.99 1.37 -7.59
N VAL A 55 -13.61 1.60 -6.33
CA VAL A 55 -12.43 2.40 -5.98
C VAL A 55 -11.14 1.68 -6.35
N THR A 56 -10.36 2.30 -7.24
CA THR A 56 -9.05 1.80 -7.67
C THR A 56 -7.89 2.68 -7.22
N ASN A 57 -8.14 3.97 -6.97
CA ASN A 57 -7.11 4.92 -6.54
C ASN A 57 -7.66 5.80 -5.41
N LEU A 58 -6.89 5.94 -4.34
CA LEU A 58 -7.20 6.78 -3.18
C LEU A 58 -6.11 7.84 -3.02
N PHE A 59 -6.48 9.10 -3.26
CA PHE A 59 -5.63 10.27 -3.03
C PHE A 59 -6.14 11.00 -1.79
N LEU A 60 -5.55 10.69 -0.64
CA LEU A 60 -6.04 11.08 0.69
C LEU A 60 -5.01 11.93 1.46
N VAL A 61 -4.25 12.76 0.74
CA VAL A 61 -3.19 13.62 1.29
C VAL A 61 -3.79 14.72 2.17
N GLU A 62 -3.18 14.97 3.33
CA GLU A 62 -3.52 16.06 4.25
C GLU A 62 -5.02 16.10 4.67
N LYS A 63 -5.63 14.92 4.83
CA LYS A 63 -7.05 14.80 5.22
C LYS A 63 -7.28 14.73 6.73
N GLY A 64 -6.21 14.79 7.53
CA GLY A 64 -6.27 14.64 8.98
C GLY A 64 -6.63 13.22 9.43
N ILE A 65 -6.42 12.22 8.57
CA ILE A 65 -6.65 10.80 8.84
C ILE A 65 -5.71 10.34 9.95
N ARG A 66 -6.23 9.54 10.86
CA ARG A 66 -5.54 9.00 12.03
C ARG A 66 -5.43 7.48 12.04
N SER A 67 -6.24 6.79 11.24
CA SER A 67 -6.18 5.33 11.07
C SER A 67 -6.35 4.92 9.61
N ALA A 68 -5.57 3.93 9.19
CA ALA A 68 -5.65 3.31 7.87
C ALA A 68 -6.43 1.98 7.85
N ASP A 69 -7.00 1.56 8.98
CA ASP A 69 -7.70 0.26 9.12
C ASP A 69 -8.84 0.07 8.10
N ASP A 70 -9.54 1.15 7.80
CA ASP A 70 -10.70 1.15 6.90
C ASP A 70 -10.30 1.01 5.42
N LEU A 71 -9.00 1.04 5.08
CA LEU A 71 -8.52 0.74 3.72
C LEU A 71 -8.90 -0.68 3.27
N SER A 72 -9.15 -1.58 4.23
CA SER A 72 -9.59 -2.96 3.96
C SER A 72 -10.93 -3.05 3.24
N PHE A 73 -11.73 -1.98 3.22
CA PHE A 73 -12.97 -1.91 2.47
C PHE A 73 -12.77 -1.88 0.95
N PHE A 74 -11.64 -1.34 0.48
CA PHE A 74 -11.39 -1.09 -0.95
C PHE A 74 -10.65 -2.25 -1.61
N LYS A 75 -11.35 -3.36 -1.84
CA LYS A 75 -10.76 -4.63 -2.32
C LYS A 75 -10.02 -4.55 -3.66
N ASN A 76 -10.39 -3.58 -4.51
CA ASN A 76 -9.82 -3.37 -5.84
C ASN A 76 -8.81 -2.22 -5.91
N VAL A 77 -8.43 -1.64 -4.76
CA VAL A 77 -7.50 -0.51 -4.72
C VAL A 77 -6.12 -0.93 -5.21
N LYS A 78 -5.55 -0.09 -6.08
CA LYS A 78 -4.22 -0.23 -6.67
C LYS A 78 -3.26 0.82 -6.15
N MET A 79 -3.75 2.02 -5.90
CA MET A 79 -2.94 3.14 -5.44
C MET A 79 -3.56 3.76 -4.20
N VAL A 80 -2.75 3.94 -3.15
CA VAL A 80 -3.13 4.68 -1.94
C VAL A 80 -2.06 5.69 -1.62
N MET A 81 -2.44 6.96 -1.50
CA MET A 81 -1.58 8.05 -1.03
C MET A 81 -2.19 8.67 0.23
N LEU A 82 -1.48 8.56 1.35
CA LEU A 82 -1.88 9.04 2.67
C LEU A 82 -0.91 10.08 3.22
N ASP A 83 -0.12 10.71 2.36
CA ASP A 83 0.92 11.67 2.76
C ASP A 83 0.35 12.80 3.65
N ASP A 84 1.17 13.27 4.59
CA ASP A 84 0.85 14.40 5.47
C ASP A 84 -0.41 14.21 6.34
N ASN A 85 -0.72 12.97 6.72
CA ASN A 85 -1.70 12.64 7.74
C ASN A 85 -1.06 12.38 9.12
N ALA A 86 -1.83 11.89 10.11
CA ALA A 86 -1.34 11.62 11.46
C ALA A 86 -1.64 10.17 11.89
N ILE A 87 -1.01 9.22 11.20
CA ILE A 87 -1.29 7.78 11.31
C ILE A 87 -0.12 7.10 12.05
N SER A 88 -0.31 6.76 13.32
CA SER A 88 0.77 6.15 14.12
C SER A 88 1.10 4.72 13.73
N ASN A 89 0.12 3.94 13.27
CA ASN A 89 0.28 2.52 12.99
C ASN A 89 -0.35 2.17 11.64
N ILE A 90 0.40 1.42 10.82
CA ILE A 90 -0.07 0.92 9.53
C ILE A 90 0.13 -0.58 9.46
N ALA A 91 -0.96 -1.29 9.24
CA ALA A 91 -0.95 -2.73 9.01
C ALA A 91 -1.71 -3.05 7.72
N LEU A 92 -0.95 -3.32 6.65
CA LEU A 92 -1.49 -3.71 5.35
C LEU A 92 -1.39 -5.22 5.21
N LYS A 93 -2.52 -5.87 4.93
CA LYS A 93 -2.59 -7.32 4.82
C LYS A 93 -3.49 -7.76 3.69
N ASN A 94 -2.99 -8.70 2.87
CA ASN A 94 -3.75 -9.34 1.79
C ASN A 94 -4.40 -8.36 0.77
N MET A 95 -3.80 -7.19 0.55
CA MET A 95 -4.26 -6.24 -0.46
C MET A 95 -3.66 -6.62 -1.82
N ASP A 96 -4.11 -7.75 -2.37
CA ASP A 96 -3.53 -8.38 -3.56
C ASP A 96 -3.56 -7.50 -4.82
N LYS A 97 -4.36 -6.43 -4.86
CA LYS A 97 -4.42 -5.48 -5.99
C LYS A 97 -3.55 -4.23 -5.79
N LEU A 98 -3.05 -3.99 -4.57
CA LEU A 98 -2.28 -2.80 -4.26
C LEU A 98 -0.93 -2.86 -4.98
N GLU A 99 -0.65 -1.84 -5.78
CA GLU A 99 0.56 -1.69 -6.60
C GLU A 99 1.46 -0.57 -6.03
N LEU A 100 0.85 0.49 -5.46
CA LEU A 100 1.55 1.62 -4.87
C LEU A 100 0.92 2.04 -3.53
N PHE A 101 1.77 2.23 -2.52
CA PHE A 101 1.37 2.81 -1.23
C PHE A 101 2.32 3.93 -0.83
N SER A 102 1.77 5.08 -0.43
CA SER A 102 2.50 6.23 0.10
C SER A 102 1.92 6.68 1.44
N CYS A 103 2.77 6.91 2.43
CA CYS A 103 2.42 7.60 3.69
C CYS A 103 3.65 8.35 4.22
N THR A 104 4.12 9.31 3.44
CA THR A 104 5.22 10.19 3.82
C THR A 104 4.76 11.24 4.82
N GLY A 105 5.58 11.54 5.84
CA GLY A 105 5.26 12.60 6.81
C GLY A 105 4.14 12.25 7.80
N CYS A 106 3.77 10.98 7.91
CA CYS A 106 2.58 10.51 8.63
C CYS A 106 2.78 10.33 10.15
N LYS A 107 4.00 10.49 10.67
CA LYS A 107 4.41 10.18 12.06
C LYS A 107 4.20 8.70 12.43
N VAL A 108 4.39 7.80 11.47
CA VAL A 108 4.23 6.35 11.64
C VAL A 108 5.34 5.83 12.55
N THR A 109 4.96 5.11 13.60
CA THR A 109 5.86 4.41 14.53
C THR A 109 5.92 2.91 14.28
N SER A 110 4.88 2.33 13.66
CA SER A 110 4.82 0.91 13.30
C SER A 110 4.27 0.72 11.90
N PHE A 111 5.00 -0.03 11.07
CA PHE A 111 4.57 -0.39 9.72
C PHE A 111 4.75 -1.89 9.46
N THR A 112 3.68 -2.53 8.99
CA THR A 112 3.69 -3.91 8.54
C THR A 112 2.99 -4.04 7.19
N ALA A 113 3.64 -4.72 6.26
CA ALA A 113 3.06 -5.15 5.00
C ALA A 113 3.19 -6.68 4.90
N GLU A 114 2.05 -7.38 4.88
CA GLU A 114 1.99 -8.83 4.75
C GLU A 114 1.17 -9.26 3.53
N ASN A 115 1.75 -10.11 2.69
CA ASN A 115 1.11 -10.70 1.51
C ASN A 115 0.57 -9.65 0.51
N LEU A 116 1.37 -8.65 0.17
CA LEU A 116 1.02 -7.66 -0.86
C LEU A 116 1.68 -8.06 -2.17
N LYS A 117 1.11 -9.08 -2.83
CA LYS A 117 1.73 -9.78 -3.95
C LYS A 117 2.09 -8.88 -5.14
N ASN A 118 1.37 -7.77 -5.31
CA ASN A 118 1.53 -6.82 -6.40
C ASN A 118 2.13 -5.47 -6.01
N LEU A 119 2.46 -5.26 -4.73
CA LEU A 119 3.07 -4.00 -4.29
C LEU A 119 4.44 -3.84 -4.94
N ALA A 120 4.56 -2.82 -5.79
CA ALA A 120 5.76 -2.51 -6.57
C ALA A 120 6.46 -1.26 -6.05
N SER A 121 5.72 -0.33 -5.44
CA SER A 121 6.27 0.93 -4.95
C SER A 121 5.76 1.25 -3.55
N LEU A 122 6.69 1.47 -2.62
CA LEU A 122 6.39 1.80 -1.24
C LEU A 122 7.17 3.04 -0.80
N TYR A 123 6.42 4.08 -0.41
CA TYR A 123 6.95 5.36 0.06
C TYR A 123 6.51 5.61 1.50
N VAL A 124 7.45 5.56 2.44
CA VAL A 124 7.16 5.76 3.88
C VAL A 124 8.23 6.67 4.50
N ASP A 125 8.68 7.65 3.72
CA ASP A 125 9.71 8.61 4.12
C ASP A 125 9.23 9.51 5.26
N ASN A 126 10.17 10.11 5.99
CA ASN A 126 9.89 11.12 7.01
C ASN A 126 8.88 10.63 8.05
N ASN A 127 9.22 9.52 8.70
CA ASN A 127 8.43 8.88 9.75
C ASN A 127 9.30 8.55 10.97
N LEU A 128 8.77 7.79 11.91
CA LEU A 128 9.42 7.44 13.18
C LEU A 128 9.67 5.92 13.28
N LEU A 129 9.85 5.24 12.15
CA LEU A 129 10.00 3.79 12.12
C LEU A 129 11.35 3.36 12.69
N GLU A 130 11.33 2.46 13.68
CA GLU A 130 12.53 1.74 14.14
C GLU A 130 12.74 0.40 13.44
N SER A 131 11.67 -0.15 12.85
CA SER A 131 11.68 -1.39 12.08
C SER A 131 10.56 -1.39 11.03
N VAL A 132 10.69 -2.25 10.03
CA VAL A 132 9.67 -2.47 8.99
C VAL A 132 9.57 -3.96 8.70
N SER A 133 8.36 -4.46 8.44
CA SER A 133 8.14 -5.82 7.93
C SER A 133 7.54 -5.76 6.54
N LEU A 134 8.17 -6.43 5.58
CA LEU A 134 7.78 -6.47 4.16
C LEU A 134 7.50 -7.91 3.69
N LYS A 135 6.97 -8.75 4.59
CA LYS A 135 6.80 -10.18 4.36
C LYS A 135 5.83 -10.44 3.19
N GLY A 136 6.28 -11.21 2.21
CA GLY A 136 5.42 -11.59 1.08
C GLY A 136 5.09 -10.41 0.15
N THR A 137 6.09 -9.56 -0.12
CA THR A 137 6.01 -8.45 -1.10
C THR A 137 6.96 -8.68 -2.30
N PRO A 138 6.84 -9.81 -3.02
CA PRO A 138 7.87 -10.28 -3.97
C PRO A 138 8.06 -9.37 -5.19
N ARG A 139 7.12 -8.47 -5.49
CA ARG A 139 7.15 -7.57 -6.65
C ARG A 139 7.72 -6.19 -6.36
N MET A 140 8.18 -5.92 -5.14
CA MET A 140 8.76 -4.62 -4.78
C MET A 140 9.89 -4.23 -5.74
N ASP A 141 9.75 -3.09 -6.41
CA ASP A 141 10.69 -2.53 -7.37
C ASP A 141 11.39 -1.29 -6.78
N GLN A 142 10.60 -0.44 -6.10
CA GLN A 142 11.08 0.78 -5.46
C GLN A 142 10.63 0.84 -4.00
N LEU A 143 11.60 0.99 -3.09
CA LEU A 143 11.38 1.13 -1.65
C LEU A 143 12.10 2.36 -1.13
N THR A 144 11.36 3.28 -0.51
CA THR A 144 11.94 4.45 0.16
C THR A 144 11.42 4.57 1.59
N LEU A 145 12.39 4.65 2.50
CA LEU A 145 12.23 4.68 3.95
C LEU A 145 13.15 5.75 4.53
N SER A 146 13.46 6.80 3.75
CA SER A 146 14.37 7.85 4.18
C SER A 146 13.81 8.62 5.37
N LEU A 147 14.68 9.25 6.15
CA LEU A 147 14.30 10.07 7.30
C LEU A 147 13.42 9.27 8.30
N ASN A 148 13.93 8.12 8.72
CA ASN A 148 13.33 7.27 9.74
C ASN A 148 14.35 7.00 10.86
N GLN A 149 14.12 6.00 11.71
CA GLN A 149 14.98 5.63 12.82
C GLN A 149 15.43 4.15 12.74
N LEU A 150 15.44 3.58 11.52
CA LEU A 150 15.72 2.17 11.28
C LEU A 150 17.14 1.82 11.71
N LYS A 151 17.30 0.75 12.48
CA LYS A 151 18.62 0.21 12.87
C LYS A 151 19.08 -0.91 11.95
N THR A 152 18.13 -1.59 11.33
CA THR A 152 18.34 -2.69 10.39
C THR A 152 17.22 -2.70 9.35
N ILE A 153 17.46 -3.35 8.23
CA ILE A 153 16.45 -3.64 7.22
C ILE A 153 16.77 -4.99 6.57
N ASP A 154 15.77 -5.85 6.41
CA ASP A 154 15.88 -7.09 5.66
C ASP A 154 15.21 -6.95 4.30
N VAL A 155 16.04 -6.90 3.25
CA VAL A 155 15.61 -6.80 1.84
C VAL A 155 15.86 -8.09 1.07
N THR A 156 16.28 -9.18 1.74
CA THR A 156 16.74 -10.41 1.07
C THR A 156 15.65 -11.12 0.26
N GLN A 157 14.38 -10.92 0.63
CA GLN A 157 13.22 -11.44 -0.09
C GLN A 157 12.82 -10.60 -1.32
N LEU A 158 13.34 -9.37 -1.46
CA LEU A 158 12.95 -8.41 -2.49
C LEU A 158 13.77 -8.61 -3.77
N LYS A 159 13.61 -9.76 -4.43
CA LYS A 159 14.42 -10.15 -5.59
C LYS A 159 14.27 -9.21 -6.81
N ASN A 160 13.17 -8.46 -6.88
CA ASN A 160 12.87 -7.51 -7.96
C ASN A 160 13.24 -6.06 -7.63
N LEU A 161 13.87 -5.80 -6.48
CA LEU A 161 14.17 -4.44 -6.03
C LEU A 161 15.24 -3.80 -6.93
N ARG A 162 14.91 -2.66 -7.53
CA ARG A 162 15.82 -1.84 -8.36
C ARG A 162 16.33 -0.61 -7.63
N LYS A 163 15.49 -0.03 -6.76
CA LYS A 163 15.79 1.21 -6.04
C LYS A 163 15.51 1.05 -4.55
N LEU A 164 16.55 1.27 -3.74
CA LEU A 164 16.45 1.31 -2.29
C LEU A 164 16.98 2.64 -1.77
N ASN A 165 16.12 3.39 -1.09
CA ASN A 165 16.51 4.59 -0.36
C ASN A 165 16.25 4.41 1.14
N VAL A 166 17.31 4.39 1.93
CA VAL A 166 17.26 4.32 3.39
C VAL A 166 18.05 5.47 4.02
N GLU A 167 18.22 6.57 3.28
CA GLU A 167 18.94 7.76 3.73
C GLU A 167 18.43 8.27 5.09
N HIS A 168 19.32 8.84 5.90
CA HIS A 168 19.01 9.42 7.21
C HIS A 168 18.25 8.44 8.12
N ASN A 169 18.85 7.28 8.33
CA ASN A 169 18.44 6.29 9.32
C ASN A 169 19.61 6.01 10.30
N LYS A 170 19.55 4.90 11.04
CA LYS A 170 20.57 4.44 11.99
C LYS A 170 21.12 3.05 11.61
N ILE A 171 21.10 2.71 10.32
CA ILE A 171 21.49 1.40 9.81
C ILE A 171 23.01 1.31 9.80
N GLN A 172 23.58 0.31 10.45
CA GLN A 172 25.04 0.15 10.48
C GLN A 172 25.57 -0.82 9.44
N LYS A 173 24.73 -1.74 8.96
CA LYS A 173 25.08 -2.78 7.98
C LYS A 173 23.86 -3.10 7.13
N ILE A 174 24.10 -3.43 5.87
CA ILE A 174 23.06 -3.87 4.95
C ILE A 174 23.55 -5.03 4.09
N ASP A 175 22.68 -6.03 3.91
CA ASP A 175 22.92 -7.13 3.00
C ASP A 175 22.04 -6.97 1.76
N ILE A 176 22.70 -6.74 0.62
CA ILE A 176 22.06 -6.67 -0.70
C ILE A 176 22.50 -7.84 -1.60
N SER A 177 23.12 -8.88 -1.05
CA SER A 177 23.63 -10.00 -1.85
C SER A 177 22.53 -10.76 -2.59
N GLU A 178 21.31 -10.64 -2.08
CA GLU A 178 20.10 -11.30 -2.55
C GLU A 178 19.22 -10.42 -3.46
N ASN A 179 19.71 -9.25 -3.87
CA ASN A 179 19.01 -8.30 -4.74
C ASN A 179 19.75 -8.16 -6.10
N PRO A 180 19.70 -9.18 -6.98
CA PRO A 180 20.57 -9.29 -8.14
C PRO A 180 20.35 -8.23 -9.22
N ILE A 181 19.22 -7.51 -9.18
CA ILE A 181 18.86 -6.46 -10.15
C ILE A 181 18.82 -5.06 -9.51
N LEU A 182 19.35 -4.91 -8.28
CA LEU A 182 19.44 -3.60 -7.64
C LEU A 182 20.33 -2.68 -8.48
N GLN A 183 19.84 -1.48 -8.76
CA GLN A 183 20.52 -0.49 -9.59
C GLN A 183 21.05 0.66 -8.74
N THR A 184 20.27 1.08 -7.74
CA THR A 184 20.59 2.22 -6.89
C THR A 184 20.34 1.90 -5.42
N LEU A 185 21.31 2.26 -4.59
CA LEU A 185 21.25 2.20 -3.13
C LEU A 185 21.68 3.55 -2.56
N ASN A 186 20.78 4.23 -1.86
CA ASN A 186 21.12 5.42 -1.08
C ASN A 186 21.12 5.09 0.41
N VAL A 187 22.30 5.25 1.03
CA VAL A 187 22.56 5.01 2.46
C VAL A 187 23.08 6.25 3.16
N GLY A 188 23.03 7.42 2.51
CA GLY A 188 23.50 8.68 3.09
C GLY A 188 22.98 8.92 4.50
N GLY A 189 23.82 9.47 5.38
CA GLY A 189 23.41 9.75 6.76
C GLY A 189 23.20 8.52 7.66
N ASN A 190 23.66 7.33 7.28
CA ASN A 190 23.62 6.11 8.13
C ASN A 190 24.94 5.77 8.86
N ALA A 191 25.95 6.65 8.86
CA ALA A 191 27.28 6.35 9.43
C ALA A 191 27.89 5.01 8.93
N MET A 192 27.52 4.59 7.72
CA MET A 192 27.96 3.35 7.08
C MET A 192 29.21 3.59 6.25
N LYS A 193 30.09 2.59 6.25
CA LYS A 193 31.20 2.52 5.30
C LYS A 193 30.88 1.54 4.18
N GLU A 194 31.64 1.60 3.08
CA GLU A 194 31.45 0.65 1.98
C GLU A 194 31.61 -0.82 2.42
N ILE A 195 32.50 -1.10 3.39
CA ILE A 195 32.71 -2.45 3.95
C ILE A 195 31.49 -2.99 4.71
N ASP A 196 30.57 -2.12 5.13
CA ASP A 196 29.34 -2.50 5.84
C ASP A 196 28.21 -2.92 4.87
N ILE A 197 28.45 -2.81 3.56
CA ILE A 197 27.53 -3.20 2.50
C ILE A 197 27.95 -4.55 1.94
N LYS A 198 27.20 -5.60 2.28
CA LYS A 198 27.42 -6.92 1.69
C LYS A 198 26.79 -6.96 0.30
N LYS A 199 27.64 -6.97 -0.72
CA LYS A 199 27.28 -7.00 -2.15
C LYS A 199 27.18 -8.44 -2.67
N GLY A 200 26.36 -8.65 -3.70
CA GLY A 200 26.23 -9.94 -4.41
C GLY A 200 27.21 -10.05 -5.58
N LEU A 201 27.41 -11.25 -6.11
CA LEU A 201 28.42 -11.56 -7.16
C LEU A 201 28.24 -10.80 -8.51
N LYS A 202 27.14 -10.07 -8.72
CA LYS A 202 26.79 -9.40 -10.00
C LYS A 202 26.35 -7.94 -9.84
N THR A 203 26.79 -7.22 -8.81
CA THR A 203 26.22 -5.91 -8.50
C THR A 203 27.01 -4.74 -9.09
N ASP A 204 26.56 -4.25 -10.25
CA ASP A 204 26.81 -2.87 -10.72
C ASP A 204 25.80 -1.91 -10.02
N VAL A 205 25.82 -1.90 -8.69
CA VAL A 205 24.93 -1.04 -7.89
C VAL A 205 25.62 0.31 -7.73
N THR A 206 24.92 1.38 -8.11
CA THR A 206 25.34 2.74 -7.77
C THR A 206 24.99 3.02 -6.32
N ILE A 207 26.00 3.26 -5.49
CA ILE A 207 25.84 3.50 -4.05
C ILE A 207 26.07 4.98 -3.75
N PHE A 208 25.16 5.59 -3.02
CA PHE A 208 25.23 6.99 -2.58
C PHE A 208 25.38 7.06 -1.06
N GLY A 209 26.30 7.92 -0.59
CA GLY A 209 26.39 8.35 0.82
C GLY A 209 27.04 7.36 1.80
N ALA A 210 27.76 6.34 1.31
CA ALA A 210 28.67 5.55 2.13
C ALA A 210 30.04 6.24 2.24
N GLU A 211 30.66 6.21 3.42
CA GLU A 211 32.00 6.77 3.70
C GLU A 211 33.15 5.77 3.51
#